data_AF-A0A3D0P3K5-F1
#
_entry.id   AF-A0A3D0P3K5-F1
#
_cell.length_a   1.000
_cell.length_b   1.000
_cell.length_c   1.000
_cell.angle_alpha   90.00
_cell.angle_beta   90.00
_cell.angle_gamma   90.00
#
_symmetry.space_group_name_H-M   'P 1'
#
loop_
_entity.id
_entity.type
_entity.pdbx_description
1 polymer ?
#
loop_
_entity_poly.entity_id
_entity_poly.type
_entity_poly.pdbx_seq_one_letter_code
_entity_poly.pdbx_strand_id
1 'polypeptide(L)'
;TGVLGFLGGMDIPLIHRFNKGYEEGAKAVNPNIRVVTNYVGVTDHAWNNPGKGRELALSQIEKGADVIFTAAGNSGLGAFDAVEQFGMNADGQANRFVIGVDSNQNMVKPGFVLTSMVKRVDNAVYDAVKEVLEGKFQGGFHVFGLDKDGVAYALDEFNRPLVSPEVLERVEAAKAKIIAGDIKVTDAMAN
;
A
#
# COMPACT_ATOMS: atom_id res chain seq x y z
N THR A 1 2.35 -13.08 13.56
CA THR A 1 2.99 -12.47 14.75
C THR A 1 2.22 -11.27 15.30
N GLY A 2 1.27 -10.69 14.55
CA GLY A 2 0.60 -9.44 14.96
C GLY A 2 1.46 -8.19 14.68
N VAL A 3 2.54 -8.36 13.91
CA VAL A 3 3.44 -7.29 13.49
C VAL A 3 3.29 -7.12 11.99
N LEU A 4 3.12 -5.88 11.54
CA LEU A 4 3.13 -5.49 10.14
C LEU A 4 4.32 -4.57 9.87
N GLY A 5 4.76 -4.49 8.62
CA GLY A 5 5.78 -3.56 8.17
C GLY A 5 5.20 -2.49 7.26
N PHE A 6 5.72 -1.27 7.38
CA PHE A 6 5.51 -0.19 6.43
C PHE A 6 6.88 0.31 5.96
N LEU A 7 7.09 0.31 4.65
CA LEU A 7 8.29 0.82 4.01
C LEU A 7 7.91 2.03 3.15
N GLY A 8 8.17 3.23 3.65
CA GLY A 8 8.02 4.48 2.90
C GLY A 8 9.26 4.79 2.07
N GLY A 9 9.09 5.46 0.94
CA GLY A 9 10.22 5.97 0.16
C GLY A 9 10.88 7.13 0.90
N MET A 10 10.36 8.33 0.67
CA MET A 10 10.82 9.53 1.36
C MET A 10 9.99 9.81 2.62
N ASP A 11 10.65 10.27 3.68
CA ASP A 11 10.00 10.72 4.92
C ASP A 11 9.37 12.11 4.73
N ILE A 12 8.14 12.12 4.19
CA ILE A 12 7.37 13.34 3.92
C ILE A 12 5.89 13.16 4.27
N PRO A 13 5.15 14.27 4.51
CA PRO A 13 3.74 14.22 4.93
C PRO A 13 2.84 13.37 4.04
N LEU A 14 3.07 13.37 2.71
CA LEU A 14 2.30 12.55 1.79
C LEU A 14 2.41 11.05 2.13
N ILE A 15 3.61 10.55 2.44
CA ILE A 15 3.83 9.13 2.76
C ILE A 15 3.32 8.80 4.17
N HIS A 16 3.28 9.77 5.07
CA HIS A 16 2.66 9.59 6.39
C HIS A 16 1.17 9.25 6.26
N ARG A 17 0.45 9.76 5.25
CA ARG A 17 -0.95 9.39 4.99
C ARG A 17 -1.10 7.90 4.67
N PHE A 18 -0.18 7.33 3.90
CA PHE A 18 -0.18 5.90 3.59
C PHE A 18 0.04 5.08 4.85
N ASN A 19 1.03 5.44 5.66
CA ASN A 19 1.32 4.75 6.91
C ASN A 19 0.13 4.83 7.88
N LYS A 20 -0.45 6.02 8.03
CA LYS A 20 -1.55 6.28 8.95
C LYS A 20 -2.79 5.47 8.58
N GLY A 21 -3.19 5.46 7.30
CA GLY A 21 -4.31 4.65 6.84
C GLY A 21 -4.06 3.15 7.02
N TYR A 22 -2.84 2.68 6.77
CA TYR A 22 -2.47 1.28 6.98
C TYR A 22 -2.52 0.89 8.47
N GLU A 23 -2.00 1.72 9.36
CA GLU A 23 -2.05 1.51 10.80
C GLU A 23 -3.50 1.50 11.33
N GLU A 24 -4.34 2.44 10.88
CA GLU A 24 -5.75 2.49 11.29
C GLU A 24 -6.54 1.29 10.79
N GLY A 25 -6.33 0.89 9.53
CA GLY A 25 -6.95 -0.33 8.99
C GLY A 25 -6.56 -1.59 9.77
N ALA A 26 -5.28 -1.72 10.14
CA ALA A 26 -4.81 -2.81 10.96
C ALA A 26 -5.43 -2.80 12.36
N LYS A 27 -5.42 -1.64 13.04
CA LYS A 27 -5.96 -1.49 14.40
C LYS A 27 -7.48 -1.63 14.46
N ALA A 28 -8.20 -1.31 13.38
CA ALA A 28 -9.63 -1.56 13.28
C ALA A 28 -9.97 -3.07 13.30
N VAL A 29 -9.04 -3.92 12.87
CA VAL A 29 -9.19 -5.39 12.94
C VAL A 29 -8.72 -5.93 14.29
N ASN A 30 -7.57 -5.47 14.78
CA ASN A 30 -7.04 -5.86 16.07
C ASN A 30 -6.20 -4.71 16.65
N PRO A 31 -6.62 -4.09 17.78
CA PRO A 31 -5.95 -2.92 18.35
C PRO A 31 -4.53 -3.19 18.84
N ASN A 32 -4.15 -4.46 19.03
CA ASN A 32 -2.82 -4.85 19.46
C ASN A 32 -1.81 -5.01 18.30
N ILE A 33 -2.25 -4.87 17.04
CA ILE A 33 -1.34 -4.93 15.90
C ILE A 33 -0.36 -3.75 15.96
N ARG A 34 0.91 -4.06 15.74
CA ARG A 34 2.01 -3.07 15.69
C ARG A 34 2.53 -2.95 14.27
N VAL A 35 2.69 -1.71 13.78
CA VAL A 35 3.30 -1.43 12.48
C VAL A 35 4.74 -0.94 12.68
N VAL A 36 5.72 -1.67 12.14
CA VAL A 36 7.13 -1.24 12.07
C VAL A 36 7.29 -0.34 10.85
N THR A 37 7.54 0.94 11.09
CA THR A 37 7.67 1.95 10.03
C THR A 37 9.15 2.25 9.78
N ASN A 38 9.58 2.21 8.52
CA ASN A 38 10.88 2.71 8.08
C ASN A 38 10.73 3.49 6.78
N TYR A 39 11.60 4.48 6.59
CA TYR A 39 11.71 5.24 5.34
C TYR A 39 13.08 4.98 4.71
N VAL A 40 13.14 4.92 3.38
CA VAL A 40 14.38 4.72 2.64
C VAL A 40 15.31 5.93 2.79
N GLY A 41 14.77 7.15 2.84
CA GLY A 41 15.55 8.37 3.06
C GLY A 41 14.73 9.65 3.11
N VAL A 42 15.42 10.79 3.00
CA VAL A 42 14.82 12.15 3.03
C VAL A 42 15.09 12.95 1.74
N THR A 43 15.62 12.29 0.70
CA THR A 43 15.93 12.89 -0.60
C THR A 43 15.34 12.04 -1.73
N ASP A 44 15.33 12.56 -2.95
CA ASP A 44 14.74 11.86 -4.11
C ASP A 44 15.37 10.50 -4.42
N HIS A 45 16.62 10.26 -3.99
CA HIS A 45 17.25 8.94 -4.09
C HIS A 45 16.46 7.84 -3.36
N ALA A 46 15.61 8.22 -2.40
CA ALA A 46 14.78 7.30 -1.65
C ALA A 46 13.74 6.55 -2.49
N TRP A 47 13.43 7.03 -3.70
CA TRP A 47 12.48 6.38 -4.61
C TRP A 47 13.11 5.32 -5.52
N ASN A 48 14.44 5.26 -5.61
CA ASN A 48 15.15 4.39 -6.55
C ASN A 48 16.39 3.71 -5.93
N ASN A 49 16.23 3.17 -4.73
CA ASN A 49 17.24 2.44 -3.98
C ASN A 49 16.70 1.10 -3.47
N PRO A 50 16.51 0.10 -4.35
CA PRO A 50 16.00 -1.23 -3.97
C PRO A 50 16.93 -1.95 -2.99
N GLY A 51 18.24 -1.71 -3.04
CA GLY A 51 19.19 -2.27 -2.07
C GLY A 51 18.86 -1.87 -0.63
N LYS A 52 18.59 -0.57 -0.41
CA LYS A 52 18.16 -0.08 0.90
C LYS A 52 16.75 -0.54 1.27
N GLY A 53 15.83 -0.59 0.31
CA GLY A 53 14.49 -1.14 0.52
C GLY A 53 14.52 -2.59 1.00
N ARG A 54 15.39 -3.42 0.41
CA ARG A 54 15.62 -4.80 0.84
C ARG A 54 16.17 -4.89 2.26
N GLU A 55 17.20 -4.11 2.60
CA GLU A 55 17.78 -4.06 3.94
C GLU A 55 16.73 -3.73 5.02
N LEU A 56 15.90 -2.70 4.77
CA LEU A 56 14.86 -2.30 5.70
C LEU A 56 13.75 -3.35 5.83
N ALA A 57 13.34 -3.96 4.72
CA ALA A 57 12.35 -5.04 4.73
C ALA A 57 12.85 -6.26 5.52
N LEU A 58 14.12 -6.63 5.36
CA LEU A 58 14.73 -7.70 6.17
C LEU A 58 14.69 -7.38 7.66
N SER A 59 15.02 -6.15 8.06
CA SER A 59 14.90 -5.72 9.45
C SER A 59 13.45 -5.82 9.97
N GLN A 60 12.46 -5.53 9.13
CA GLN A 60 11.04 -5.67 9.49
C GLN A 60 10.64 -7.16 9.63
N ILE A 61 11.10 -8.02 8.73
CA ILE A 61 10.92 -9.48 8.80
C ILE A 61 11.53 -10.05 10.08
N GLU A 62 12.75 -9.65 10.44
CA GLU A 62 13.43 -10.04 11.68
C GLU A 62 12.68 -9.58 12.93
N LYS A 63 12.02 -8.41 12.87
CA LYS A 63 11.11 -7.91 13.91
C LYS A 63 9.73 -8.59 13.90
N GLY A 64 9.55 -9.58 13.03
CA GLY A 64 8.38 -10.43 12.94
C GLY A 64 7.31 -9.97 11.96
N ALA A 65 7.55 -8.99 11.07
CA ALA A 65 6.51 -8.53 10.14
C ALA A 65 5.94 -9.68 9.30
N ASP A 66 4.62 -9.86 9.39
CA ASP A 66 3.86 -10.85 8.59
C ASP A 66 3.58 -10.29 7.18
N VAL A 67 3.27 -9.00 7.08
CA VAL A 67 2.99 -8.32 5.79
C VAL A 67 3.67 -6.96 5.77
N ILE A 68 4.37 -6.64 4.68
CA ILE A 68 5.04 -5.35 4.47
C ILE A 68 4.32 -4.57 3.38
N PHE A 69 3.78 -3.40 3.72
CA PHE A 69 3.27 -2.45 2.72
C PHE A 69 4.37 -1.50 2.27
N THR A 70 4.61 -1.41 0.96
CA THR A 70 5.65 -0.54 0.40
C THR A 70 5.03 0.67 -0.30
N ALA A 71 5.23 1.87 0.25
CA ALA A 71 4.92 3.15 -0.38
C ALA A 71 6.24 3.85 -0.79
N ALA A 72 7.06 3.18 -1.60
CA ALA A 72 8.47 3.52 -1.81
C ALA A 72 8.96 3.52 -3.26
N GLY A 73 8.05 3.59 -4.26
CA GLY A 73 8.43 3.54 -5.67
C GLY A 73 9.29 2.31 -6.01
N ASN A 74 10.32 2.49 -6.85
CA ASN A 74 11.23 1.41 -7.22
C ASN A 74 12.01 0.82 -6.03
N SER A 75 12.27 1.62 -4.99
CA SER A 75 12.89 1.09 -3.76
C SER A 75 12.04 -0.01 -3.11
N GLY A 76 10.72 0.05 -3.27
CA GLY A 76 9.79 -0.96 -2.78
C GLY A 76 10.10 -2.36 -3.31
N LEU A 77 10.61 -2.50 -4.54
CA LEU A 77 10.94 -3.79 -5.16
C LEU A 77 11.98 -4.59 -4.35
N GLY A 78 12.84 -3.92 -3.60
CA GLY A 78 13.75 -4.62 -2.68
C GLY A 78 13.02 -5.39 -1.57
N ALA A 79 11.86 -4.91 -1.12
CA ALA A 79 11.03 -5.64 -0.15
C ALA A 79 10.32 -6.85 -0.80
N PHE A 80 9.95 -6.75 -2.08
CA PHE A 80 9.41 -7.89 -2.84
C PHE A 80 10.45 -9.02 -2.89
N ASP A 81 11.71 -8.70 -3.20
CA ASP A 81 12.81 -9.66 -3.18
C ASP A 81 13.08 -10.23 -1.78
N ALA A 82 13.02 -9.40 -0.73
CA ALA A 82 13.18 -9.85 0.65
C ALA A 82 12.07 -10.84 1.06
N VAL A 83 10.82 -10.54 0.74
CA VAL A 83 9.68 -11.38 1.08
C VAL A 83 9.70 -12.68 0.28
N GLU A 84 10.00 -12.67 -1.01
CA GLU A 84 10.14 -13.90 -1.79
C GLU A 84 11.24 -14.81 -1.22
N GLN A 85 12.39 -14.23 -0.84
CA GLN A 85 13.54 -15.00 -0.36
C GLN A 85 13.38 -15.52 1.08
N PHE A 86 12.72 -14.77 1.97
CA PHE A 86 12.66 -15.06 3.41
C PHE A 86 11.24 -15.25 3.95
N GLY A 87 10.24 -15.20 3.08
CA GLY A 87 8.82 -15.29 3.42
C GLY A 87 8.24 -16.70 3.34
N MET A 88 9.06 -17.73 3.27
CA MET A 88 8.61 -19.13 3.38
C MET A 88 8.75 -19.65 4.81
N ASN A 89 7.81 -20.49 5.22
CA ASN A 89 7.93 -21.31 6.43
C ASN A 89 8.75 -22.59 6.16
N ALA A 90 8.94 -23.41 7.21
CA ALA A 90 9.70 -24.66 7.11
C ALA A 90 9.07 -25.68 6.14
N ASP A 91 7.77 -25.57 5.86
CA ASP A 91 7.02 -26.43 4.96
C ASP A 91 7.03 -25.93 3.51
N GLY A 92 7.81 -24.87 3.21
CA GLY A 92 7.92 -24.29 1.87
C GLY A 92 6.69 -23.47 1.45
N GLN A 93 5.82 -23.08 2.38
CA GLN A 93 4.66 -22.26 2.11
C GLN A 93 4.95 -20.78 2.43
N ALA A 94 4.44 -19.89 1.59
CA ALA A 94 4.50 -18.46 1.86
C ALA A 94 3.74 -18.14 3.16
N ASN A 95 4.45 -17.54 4.12
CA ASN A 95 3.89 -17.06 5.39
C ASN A 95 4.20 -15.59 5.66
N ARG A 96 4.86 -14.91 4.72
CA ARG A 96 5.04 -13.46 4.72
C ARG A 96 4.70 -12.92 3.35
N PHE A 97 4.16 -11.71 3.32
CA PHE A 97 3.66 -11.10 2.09
C PHE A 97 4.06 -9.64 1.96
N VAL A 98 3.97 -9.12 0.74
CA VAL A 98 4.18 -7.71 0.42
C VAL A 98 2.90 -7.11 -0.17
N ILE A 99 2.62 -5.85 0.13
CA ILE A 99 1.59 -5.05 -0.53
C ILE A 99 2.27 -4.01 -1.41
N GLY A 100 1.94 -4.03 -2.70
CA GLY A 100 2.43 -3.07 -3.70
C GLY A 100 1.70 -1.73 -3.65
N VAL A 101 2.14 -0.79 -4.49
CA VAL A 101 1.57 0.57 -4.56
C VAL A 101 1.58 1.13 -5.98
N ASP A 102 0.73 2.13 -6.19
CA ASP A 102 0.54 2.92 -7.42
C ASP A 102 -0.09 2.12 -8.57
N SER A 103 0.56 1.04 -8.99
CA SER A 103 0.07 0.12 -10.03
C SER A 103 -0.34 -1.23 -9.44
N ASN A 104 -1.02 -2.06 -10.24
CA ASN A 104 -1.16 -3.46 -9.90
C ASN A 104 0.20 -4.17 -10.07
N GLN A 105 0.78 -4.62 -8.97
CA GLN A 105 2.07 -5.31 -8.90
C GLN A 105 1.94 -6.78 -8.51
N ASN A 106 0.72 -7.34 -8.50
CA ASN A 106 0.47 -8.71 -8.03
C ASN A 106 1.31 -9.77 -8.77
N MET A 107 1.56 -9.54 -10.06
CA MET A 107 2.35 -10.43 -10.92
C MET A 107 3.86 -10.41 -10.68
N VAL A 108 4.39 -9.45 -9.91
CA VAL A 108 5.84 -9.25 -9.76
C VAL A 108 6.48 -10.41 -8.99
N LYS A 109 5.80 -10.90 -7.95
CA LYS A 109 6.18 -12.07 -7.15
C LYS A 109 4.92 -12.90 -6.81
N PRO A 110 4.35 -13.65 -7.78
CA PRO A 110 3.08 -14.36 -7.59
C PRO A 110 3.12 -15.26 -6.34
N GLY A 111 2.06 -15.23 -5.53
CA GLY A 111 1.99 -15.93 -4.25
C GLY A 111 2.64 -15.20 -3.06
N PHE A 112 3.43 -14.15 -3.29
CA PHE A 112 4.03 -13.31 -2.23
C PHE A 112 3.47 -11.89 -2.19
N VAL A 113 2.92 -11.38 -3.30
CA VAL A 113 2.21 -10.09 -3.32
C VAL A 113 0.76 -10.31 -2.88
N LEU A 114 0.41 -9.84 -1.68
CA LEU A 114 -0.93 -10.02 -1.12
C LEU A 114 -1.99 -9.23 -1.89
N THR A 115 -1.66 -7.99 -2.25
CA THR A 115 -2.44 -7.08 -3.09
C THR A 115 -1.57 -5.87 -3.44
N SER A 116 -2.12 -4.91 -4.19
CA SER A 116 -1.48 -3.63 -4.47
C SER A 116 -2.46 -2.51 -4.17
N MET A 117 -2.01 -1.45 -3.49
CA MET A 117 -2.78 -0.22 -3.32
C MET A 117 -2.61 0.63 -4.58
N VAL A 118 -3.53 0.44 -5.53
CA VAL A 118 -3.54 1.12 -6.83
C VAL A 118 -3.95 2.57 -6.63
N LYS A 119 -3.21 3.48 -7.27
CA LYS A 119 -3.52 4.91 -7.33
C LYS A 119 -3.72 5.30 -8.79
N ARG A 120 -4.92 5.73 -9.14
CA ARG A 120 -5.31 6.06 -10.51
C ARG A 120 -4.84 7.45 -10.95
N VAL A 121 -3.52 7.66 -10.91
CA VAL A 121 -2.88 8.88 -11.43
C VAL A 121 -3.11 9.01 -12.94
N ASP A 122 -3.22 7.88 -13.64
CA ASP A 122 -3.63 7.79 -15.05
C ASP A 122 -4.97 8.52 -15.29
N ASN A 123 -6.00 8.21 -14.49
CA ASN A 123 -7.31 8.85 -14.60
C ASN A 123 -7.21 10.35 -14.31
N ALA A 124 -6.52 10.73 -13.23
CA ALA A 124 -6.37 12.14 -12.84
C ALA A 124 -5.69 12.99 -13.94
N VAL A 125 -4.65 12.46 -14.59
CA VAL A 125 -3.97 13.14 -15.69
C VAL A 125 -4.85 13.20 -16.93
N TYR A 126 -5.52 12.09 -17.28
CA TYR A 126 -6.42 12.03 -18.44
C TYR A 126 -7.56 13.03 -18.30
N ASP A 127 -8.24 13.06 -17.15
CA ASP A 127 -9.36 13.95 -16.88
C ASP A 127 -8.92 15.42 -16.93
N ALA A 128 -7.80 15.77 -16.30
CA ALA A 128 -7.27 17.13 -16.35
C ALA A 128 -6.96 17.59 -17.78
N VAL A 129 -6.31 16.75 -18.59
CA VAL A 129 -6.02 17.07 -20.00
C VAL A 129 -7.31 17.23 -20.81
N LYS A 130 -8.27 16.32 -20.62
CA LYS A 130 -9.57 16.36 -21.29
C LYS A 130 -10.33 17.64 -20.95
N GLU A 131 -10.39 18.03 -19.68
CA GLU A 131 -11.05 19.26 -19.24
C GLU A 131 -10.41 20.52 -19.85
N VAL A 132 -9.08 20.56 -19.99
CA VAL A 132 -8.39 21.67 -20.66
C VAL A 132 -8.79 21.75 -22.13
N LEU A 133 -8.78 20.62 -22.84
CA LEU A 133 -9.17 20.56 -24.25
C LEU A 133 -10.63 20.93 -24.49
N GLU A 134 -11.52 20.60 -23.55
CA GLU A 134 -12.94 20.95 -23.59
C GLU A 134 -13.23 22.38 -23.10
N GLY A 135 -12.23 23.12 -22.63
CA GLY A 135 -12.41 24.46 -22.06
C GLY A 135 -13.16 24.49 -20.71
N LYS A 136 -13.15 23.37 -19.98
CA LYS A 136 -13.87 23.16 -18.71
C LYS A 136 -12.96 23.09 -17.48
N PHE A 137 -11.65 23.14 -17.66
CA PHE A 137 -10.68 23.00 -16.57
C PHE A 137 -10.93 24.02 -15.46
N GLN A 138 -11.04 23.52 -14.23
CA GLN A 138 -11.13 24.35 -13.03
C GLN A 138 -9.84 24.20 -12.20
N GLY A 139 -9.21 25.33 -11.87
CA GLY A 139 -8.08 25.34 -10.95
C GLY A 139 -8.51 25.00 -9.52
N GLY A 140 -7.55 24.58 -8.69
CA GLY A 140 -7.79 24.24 -7.28
C GLY A 140 -7.40 22.80 -6.95
N PHE A 141 -7.91 22.29 -5.83
CA PHE A 141 -7.66 20.92 -5.38
C PHE A 141 -8.65 19.94 -6.00
N HIS A 142 -8.11 18.90 -6.63
CA HIS A 142 -8.86 17.77 -7.15
C HIS A 142 -8.54 16.54 -6.31
N VAL A 143 -9.52 16.06 -5.56
CA VAL A 143 -9.36 14.90 -4.66
C VAL A 143 -10.00 13.67 -5.31
N PHE A 144 -9.18 12.63 -5.47
CA PHE A 144 -9.55 11.33 -6.02
C PHE A 144 -9.44 10.27 -4.92
N GLY A 145 -10.55 9.98 -4.24
CA GLY A 145 -10.63 9.00 -3.17
C GLY A 145 -11.25 7.67 -3.62
N LEU A 146 -11.64 6.85 -2.65
CA LEU A 146 -12.36 5.59 -2.89
C LEU A 146 -13.73 5.81 -3.56
N ASP A 147 -14.33 6.99 -3.39
CA ASP A 147 -15.62 7.40 -3.95
C ASP A 147 -15.57 7.63 -5.48
N LYS A 148 -14.36 7.86 -6.03
CA LYS A 148 -14.12 8.12 -7.45
C LYS A 148 -13.20 7.07 -8.10
N ASP A 149 -13.03 5.94 -7.42
CA ASP A 149 -12.05 4.91 -7.79
C ASP A 149 -10.63 5.48 -8.02
N GLY A 150 -10.30 6.57 -7.33
CA GLY A 150 -8.99 7.22 -7.38
C GLY A 150 -7.90 6.40 -6.70
N VAL A 151 -8.31 5.58 -5.72
CA VAL A 151 -7.49 4.57 -5.07
C VAL A 151 -8.28 3.28 -4.91
N ALA A 152 -7.61 2.14 -4.95
CA ALA A 152 -8.23 0.82 -4.78
C ALA A 152 -7.21 -0.22 -4.31
N TYR A 153 -7.68 -1.39 -3.87
CA TYR A 153 -6.85 -2.59 -3.81
C TYR A 153 -6.95 -3.36 -5.15
N ALA A 154 -5.97 -4.20 -5.46
CA ALA A 154 -5.95 -5.05 -6.65
C ALA A 154 -6.19 -6.53 -6.32
N LEU A 155 -7.04 -7.19 -7.11
CA LEU A 155 -7.31 -8.63 -7.00
C LEU A 155 -7.40 -9.23 -8.41
N ASP A 156 -6.57 -10.23 -8.70
CA ASP A 156 -6.45 -10.90 -10.00
C ASP A 156 -5.96 -12.35 -9.85
N GLU A 157 -5.64 -13.05 -10.95
CA GLU A 157 -5.18 -14.44 -10.88
C GLU A 157 -3.92 -14.66 -10.03
N PHE A 158 -3.07 -13.64 -9.81
CA PHE A 158 -1.79 -13.78 -9.13
C PHE A 158 -1.90 -13.77 -7.60
N ASN A 159 -2.95 -13.16 -7.05
CA ASN A 159 -3.18 -13.08 -5.61
C ASN A 159 -4.54 -13.62 -5.14
N ARG A 160 -5.44 -14.02 -6.06
CA ARG A 160 -6.77 -14.51 -5.69
C ARG A 160 -6.76 -15.62 -4.62
N PRO A 161 -5.88 -16.62 -4.67
CA PRO A 161 -5.83 -17.68 -3.65
C PRO A 161 -5.42 -17.17 -2.25
N LEU A 162 -4.78 -16.01 -2.16
CA LEU A 162 -4.31 -15.43 -0.88
C LEU A 162 -5.42 -14.70 -0.12
N VAL A 163 -6.51 -14.33 -0.79
CA VAL A 163 -7.59 -13.51 -0.22
C VAL A 163 -8.90 -14.29 -0.22
N SER A 164 -9.37 -14.68 0.97
CA SER A 164 -10.62 -15.41 1.12
C SER A 164 -11.85 -14.54 0.78
N PRO A 165 -12.99 -15.15 0.39
CA PRO A 165 -14.24 -14.41 0.19
C PRO A 165 -14.67 -13.59 1.41
N GLU A 166 -14.47 -14.12 2.62
CA GLU A 166 -14.81 -13.43 3.87
C GLU A 166 -13.96 -12.16 4.07
N VAL A 167 -12.66 -12.23 3.79
CA VAL A 167 -11.78 -11.05 3.84
C VAL A 167 -12.24 -10.00 2.83
N LEU A 168 -12.60 -10.43 1.63
CA LEU A 168 -13.09 -9.54 0.58
C LEU A 168 -14.38 -8.82 0.99
N GLU A 169 -15.34 -9.54 1.56
CA GLU A 169 -16.59 -8.95 2.07
C GLU A 169 -16.34 -7.89 3.14
N ARG A 170 -15.42 -8.18 4.08
CA ARG A 170 -15.04 -7.23 5.14
C ARG A 170 -14.36 -5.98 4.59
N VAL A 171 -13.51 -6.13 3.58
CA VAL A 171 -12.85 -5.00 2.90
C VAL A 171 -13.87 -4.15 2.15
N GLU A 172 -14.81 -4.75 1.42
CA GLU A 172 -15.87 -4.02 0.71
C GLU A 172 -16.81 -3.29 1.68
N ALA A 173 -17.18 -3.92 2.79
CA ALA A 173 -17.97 -3.26 3.84
C ALA A 173 -17.23 -2.06 4.45
N ALA A 174 -15.92 -2.16 4.67
CA ALA A 174 -15.11 -1.03 5.14
C ALA A 174 -15.01 0.08 4.08
N LYS A 175 -14.79 -0.26 2.81
CA LYS A 175 -14.80 0.71 1.68
C LYS A 175 -16.11 1.49 1.66
N ALA A 176 -17.25 0.80 1.72
CA ALA A 176 -18.56 1.44 1.71
C ALA A 176 -18.76 2.41 2.88
N LYS A 177 -18.34 2.03 4.09
CA LYS A 177 -18.42 2.91 5.28
C LYS A 177 -17.49 4.12 5.20
N ILE A 178 -16.31 3.97 4.59
CA ILE A 178 -15.40 5.11 4.36
C ILE A 178 -16.03 6.09 3.36
N ILE A 179 -16.59 5.57 2.26
CA ILE A 179 -17.27 6.39 1.24
C ILE A 179 -18.49 7.11 1.84
N ALA A 180 -19.25 6.44 2.69
CA ALA A 180 -20.39 7.03 3.40
C ALA A 180 -20.00 8.06 4.48
N GLY A 181 -18.73 8.06 4.91
CA GLY A 181 -18.22 8.94 5.97
C GLY A 181 -18.45 8.43 7.39
N ASP A 182 -18.98 7.21 7.54
CA ASP A 182 -19.16 6.52 8.83
C ASP A 182 -17.81 6.15 9.46
N ILE A 183 -16.83 5.80 8.61
CA ILE A 183 -15.42 5.65 9.00
C ILE A 183 -14.65 6.83 8.42
N LYS A 184 -14.07 7.64 9.30
CA LYS A 184 -13.16 8.73 8.92
C LYS A 184 -11.73 8.28 9.15
N VAL A 185 -11.00 8.06 8.07
CA VAL A 185 -9.56 7.80 8.11
C VAL A 185 -8.84 9.11 8.40
N THR A 186 -7.91 9.11 9.34
CA THR A 186 -7.16 10.31 9.70
C THR A 186 -6.32 10.80 8.53
N ASP A 187 -6.48 12.07 8.15
CA ASP A 187 -5.58 12.70 7.19
C ASP A 187 -4.32 13.20 7.90
N ALA A 188 -3.22 12.44 7.80
CA ALA A 188 -1.94 12.80 8.40
C ALA A 188 -1.28 14.05 7.77
N MET A 189 -1.87 14.66 6.73
CA MET A 189 -1.46 15.97 6.21
C MET A 189 -2.32 17.13 6.71
N ALA A 190 -3.49 16.86 7.29
CA ALA A 190 -4.33 17.90 7.87
C ALA A 190 -3.82 18.19 9.29
N ASN A 191 -3.58 19.48 9.59
CA ASN A 191 -3.21 19.95 10.93
C ASN A 191 -4.27 19.59 11.98
#